data_AF-A0A933RD99-F1
#
_entry.id   AF-A0A933RD99-F1
#
_cell.length_a   1.000
_cell.length_b   1.000
_cell.length_c   1.000
_cell.angle_alpha   90.00
_cell.angle_beta   90.00
_cell.angle_gamma   90.00
#
_symmetry.space_group_name_H-M   'P 1'
#
loop_
_entity.id
_entity.type
_entity.pdbx_description
1 polymer ?
#
loop_
_entity_poly.entity_id
_entity_poly.type
_entity_poly.pdbx_seq_one_letter_code
_entity_poly.pdbx_strand_id
1 'polypeptide(L)' 'MADDTCPSGVCGADVPPLVGSVLTGTGLTVAQAAAAVQRGEVPAMTDVQHRIVERWIAEHPAA' A
#
# COMPACT_ATOMS: atom_id res chain seq x y z
N MET A 1 31.21 -19.65 12.77
CA MET A 1 30.79 -18.23 12.85
C MET A 1 29.35 -18.25 13.31
N ALA A 2 29.00 -17.42 14.30
CA ALA A 2 27.77 -17.53 15.07
C ALA A 2 26.52 -17.42 14.18
N ASP A 3 25.56 -18.30 14.44
CA ASP A 3 24.19 -18.26 13.93
C ASP A 3 23.56 -16.90 14.25
N ASP A 4 23.37 -16.09 13.21
CA ASP A 4 22.64 -14.82 13.23
C ASP A 4 21.14 -15.14 13.39
N THR A 5 20.80 -15.49 14.62
CA THR A 5 19.44 -15.72 15.07
C THR A 5 18.68 -14.40 14.99
N CYS A 6 18.11 -14.08 13.82
CA CYS A 6 16.99 -13.16 13.70
C CYS A 6 15.90 -13.65 14.69
N PRO A 7 15.69 -12.99 15.85
CA PRO A 7 14.78 -13.50 16.89
C PRO A 7 13.31 -13.31 16.50
N SER A 8 13.04 -12.58 15.42
CA SER A 8 11.74 -12.43 14.78
C SER A 8 11.90 -12.80 13.31
N GLY A 9 11.49 -14.01 12.93
CA GLY A 9 11.66 -14.56 11.60
C GLY A 9 10.90 -13.85 10.47
N VAL A 10 11.33 -12.64 10.09
CA VAL A 10 11.05 -12.03 8.79
C VAL A 10 12.30 -11.28 8.34
N CYS A 11 13.35 -12.05 8.03
CA CYS A 11 14.54 -11.52 7.37
C CYS A 11 14.41 -11.85 5.87
N GLY A 12 13.75 -10.95 5.11
CA GLY A 12 13.78 -10.99 3.63
C GLY A 12 12.46 -11.00 2.85
N ALA A 13 11.35 -10.44 3.35
CA ALA A 13 10.20 -10.14 2.50
C ALA A 13 10.23 -8.66 2.10
N ASP A 14 10.09 -8.37 0.81
CA ASP A 14 9.84 -7.01 0.31
C ASP A 14 8.74 -6.32 1.15
N VAL A 15 8.89 -5.02 1.38
CA VAL A 15 7.93 -4.26 2.19
C VAL A 15 6.54 -4.43 1.55
N PRO A 16 5.53 -4.92 2.30
CA PRO A 16 4.21 -5.14 1.73
C PRO A 16 3.64 -3.82 1.18
N PRO A 17 2.90 -3.84 0.06
CA PRO A 17 2.42 -2.63 -0.62
C PRO A 17 1.41 -1.81 0.21
N LEU A 18 0.86 -2.41 1.27
CA LEU A 18 -0.11 -1.84 2.19
C LEU A 18 0.21 -2.30 3.62
N VAL A 19 0.30 -1.36 4.55
CA VAL A 19 0.41 -1.64 5.99
C VAL A 19 -0.75 -0.94 6.69
N GLY A 20 -1.68 -1.74 7.23
CA GLY A 20 -2.94 -1.22 7.76
C GLY A 20 -3.72 -0.51 6.65
N SER A 21 -3.81 0.82 6.74
CA SER A 21 -4.45 1.67 5.74
C SER A 21 -3.47 2.46 4.85
N VAL A 22 -2.16 2.31 5.04
CA VAL A 22 -1.13 3.13 4.39
C VAL A 22 -0.44 2.38 3.25
N LEU A 23 -0.44 2.99 2.06
CA LEU A 23 0.29 2.50 0.89
C LEU A 23 1.78 2.82 1.06
N THR A 24 2.60 1.79 1.21
CA THR A 24 4.03 1.93 1.48
C THR A 24 4.77 2.58 0.31
N GLY A 25 5.80 3.38 0.59
CA GLY A 25 6.51 4.15 -0.43
C GLY A 25 5.75 5.38 -0.98
N THR A 26 4.45 5.53 -0.72
CA THR A 26 3.66 6.70 -1.16
C THR A 26 3.44 7.73 -0.05
N GLY A 27 3.42 7.28 1.21
CA GLY A 27 3.01 8.11 2.36
C GLY A 27 1.50 8.40 2.43
N LEU A 28 0.71 7.86 1.50
CA LEU A 28 -0.74 8.05 1.43
C LEU A 28 -1.48 6.88 2.07
N THR A 29 -2.64 7.17 2.64
CA THR A 29 -3.63 6.13 2.93
C THR A 29 -4.37 5.72 1.66
N VAL A 30 -4.96 4.52 1.65
CA VAL A 30 -5.81 4.05 0.53
C VAL A 30 -6.94 5.04 0.22
N ALA A 31 -7.56 5.63 1.25
CA ALA A 31 -8.62 6.63 1.07
C ALA A 31 -8.11 7.94 0.45
N GLN A 32 -6.93 8.42 0.87
CA GLN A 32 -6.32 9.62 0.27
C GLN A 32 -5.91 9.37 -1.19
N ALA A 33 -5.32 8.20 -1.47
CA ALA A 33 -4.97 7.80 -2.83
C ALA A 33 -6.22 7.65 -3.71
N ALA A 34 -7.30 7.07 -3.19
CA ALA A 34 -8.59 6.99 -3.88
C ALA A 34 -9.14 8.38 -4.23
N ALA A 35 -9.13 9.31 -3.27
CA ALA A 35 -9.57 10.68 -3.52
C ALA A 35 -8.69 11.39 -4.56
N ALA A 36 -7.37 11.15 -4.56
CA ALA A 36 -6.45 11.68 -5.58
C ALA A 36 -6.80 11.14 -6.98
N VAL A 37 -6.98 9.81 -7.11
CA VAL A 37 -7.37 9.17 -8.37
C VAL A 37 -8.72 9.70 -8.88
N GLN A 38 -9.70 9.91 -8.00
CA GLN A 38 -10.99 10.48 -8.37
C GLN A 38 -10.91 11.94 -8.84
N ARG A 39 -9.90 12.70 -8.39
CA ARG A 39 -9.59 14.05 -8.92
C ARG A 39 -8.81 14.02 -10.24
N GLY A 40 -8.46 12.84 -10.75
CA GLY A 40 -7.64 12.66 -11.96
C GLY A 40 -6.14 12.79 -11.71
N GLU A 41 -5.70 12.75 -10.45
CA GLU A 41 -4.27 12.70 -10.11
C GLU A 41 -3.72 11.28 -10.31
N VAL A 42 -2.42 11.18 -10.60
CA VAL A 42 -1.71 9.90 -10.74
C VAL A 42 -0.59 9.84 -9.70
N PRO A 43 -0.89 9.44 -8.44
CA PRO A 43 0.13 9.26 -7.42
C PRO A 43 1.15 8.22 -7.87
N ALA A 44 2.42 8.41 -7.52
CA ALA A 44 3.49 7.44 -7.80
C ALA A 44 3.24 6.16 -6.98
N MET A 45 2.53 5.21 -7.59
CA MET A 45 2.10 3.95 -7.01
C MET A 45 2.56 2.80 -7.89
N THR A 46 2.82 1.66 -7.27
CA THR A 46 3.01 0.39 -8.01
C THR A 46 1.68 -0.11 -8.56
N ASP A 47 1.72 -0.99 -9.57
CA ASP A 47 0.52 -1.62 -10.15
C ASP A 47 -0.33 -2.37 -9.12
N VAL A 48 0.31 -2.91 -8.07
CA VAL A 48 -0.39 -3.59 -6.97
C VAL A 48 -1.15 -2.58 -6.12
N GLN A 49 -0.55 -1.44 -5.82
CA GLN A 49 -1.18 -0.37 -5.06
C GLN A 49 -2.33 0.29 -5.85
N HIS A 50 -2.18 0.44 -7.17
CA HIS A 50 -3.28 0.87 -8.05
C HIS A 50 -4.48 -0.07 -7.93
N ARG A 51 -4.27 -1.39 -8.02
CA ARG A 51 -5.36 -2.38 -7.87
C ARG A 51 -6.03 -2.34 -6.50
N ILE A 52 -5.26 -2.11 -5.43
CA ILE A 52 -5.81 -1.94 -4.08
C ILE A 52 -6.73 -0.72 -4.02
N VAL A 53 -6.29 0.41 -4.57
CA VAL A 53 -7.06 1.67 -4.59
C VAL A 53 -8.33 1.52 -5.43
N GLU A 54 -8.24 0.94 -6.63
CA GLU A 54 -9.39 0.70 -7.50
C GLU A 54 -10.44 -0.19 -6.82
N ARG A 55 -9.99 -1.27 -6.18
CA ARG A 55 -10.87 -2.15 -5.40
C ARG A 55 -11.55 -1.40 -4.26
N TRP A 56 -10.80 -0.59 -3.52
CA TRP A 56 -11.35 0.20 -2.41
C TRP A 56 -12.43 1.16 -2.90
N ILE A 57 -12.21 1.85 -4.03
CA ILE A 57 -13.20 2.75 -4.66
C ILE A 57 -14.49 1.98 -5.01
N ALA A 58 -14.36 0.78 -5.58
CA ALA A 58 -15.51 -0.04 -5.93
C ALA A 58 -16.32 -0.49 -4.70
N GLU A 59 -15.65 -0.75 -3.58
CA GLU A 59 -16.26 -1.16 -2.31
C GLU A 59 -16.82 0.04 -1.49
N HIS A 60 -16.31 1.25 -1.73
CA HIS A 60 -16.68 2.48 -1.01
C HIS A 60 -17.06 3.60 -2.00
N PRO A 61 -18.17 3.45 -2.74
CA PRO A 61 -18.64 4.51 -3.62
C PRO A 61 -18.91 5.77 -2.79
N ALA A 62 -18.42 6.92 -3.28
CA ALA A 62 -18.81 8.20 -2.72
C ALA A 62 -20.34 8.32 -2.82
N ALA A 63 -20.99 8.55 -1.69
CA ALA A 63 -22.45 8.70 -1.60
C ALA A 63 -22.95 9.90 -2.42
#